data_AF-A0A1I1FJU6-F1
#
_entry.id   AF-A0A1I1FJU6-F1
#
_cell.length_a   1.000
_cell.length_b   1.000
_cell.length_c   1.000
_cell.angle_alpha   90.00
_cell.angle_beta   90.00
_cell.angle_gamma   90.00
#
_symmetry.space_group_name_H-M   'P 1'
#
loop_
_entity.id
_entity.type
_entity.pdbx_description
1 polymer ?
#
loop_
_entity_poly.entity_id
_entity_poly.type
_entity_poly.pdbx_seq_one_letter_code
_entity_poly.pdbx_strand_id
1 'polypeptide(L)'
;MLNIRQSGEKIDIKGSKVYYVILLIFYVGGIAGMSWVLKEGLTFSSAFSLMWIAGGVILLPILIYLFIWFIPGLLPGKTIVSLVKGPNGYIKTKAGNVPFSAIKDAELRRNGFTLINVLVITTHDRKQYRNSTYNLIGDNDVSIMIDKYVYPYMTPESKAAWDTKVNLNHLFEIARYKRDDQSSRM
;
A
#
# COMPACT_ATOMS: atom_id res chain seq x y z
N MET A 1 -7.77 -2.87 -7.33
CA MET A 1 -8.91 -1.93 -7.51
C MET A 1 -9.06 -1.14 -6.23
N LEU A 2 -8.74 0.15 -6.31
CA LEU A 2 -8.81 1.10 -5.21
C LEU A 2 -10.23 1.20 -4.65
N ASN A 3 -10.37 1.10 -3.33
CA ASN A 3 -11.63 1.36 -2.65
C ASN A 3 -11.72 2.88 -2.36
N ILE A 4 -12.32 3.62 -3.29
CA ILE A 4 -12.38 5.08 -3.24
C ILE A 4 -13.69 5.54 -2.63
N ARG A 5 -13.62 6.45 -1.65
CA ARG A 5 -14.76 7.27 -1.21
C ARG A 5 -14.55 8.70 -1.66
N GLN A 6 -15.51 9.24 -2.40
CA GLN A 6 -15.48 10.62 -2.86
C GLN A 6 -16.58 11.42 -2.16
N SER A 7 -16.23 12.62 -1.69
CA SER A 7 -17.16 13.59 -1.11
C SER A 7 -16.78 14.97 -1.63
N GLY A 8 -17.44 15.40 -2.71
CA GLY A 8 -17.09 16.62 -3.43
C GLY A 8 -15.66 16.56 -4.00
N GLU A 9 -14.78 17.40 -3.48
CA GLU A 9 -13.37 17.48 -3.86
C GLU A 9 -12.45 16.55 -3.07
N LYS A 10 -12.94 16.03 -1.95
CA LYS A 10 -12.17 15.12 -1.10
C LYS A 10 -12.27 13.69 -1.63
N ILE A 11 -11.11 13.05 -1.76
CA ILE A 11 -10.96 11.66 -2.17
C ILE A 11 -10.23 10.92 -1.05
N ASP A 12 -10.91 9.97 -0.44
CA ASP A 12 -10.35 9.09 0.58
C ASP A 12 -10.20 7.68 0.00
N ILE A 13 -8.97 7.21 -0.06
CA ILE A 13 -8.60 5.88 -0.55
C ILE A 13 -8.46 4.96 0.65
N LYS A 14 -9.28 3.91 0.65
CA LYS A 14 -9.24 2.84 1.64
C LYS A 14 -8.48 1.65 1.08
N GLY A 15 -8.05 0.78 1.99
CA GLY A 15 -7.49 -0.51 1.64
C GLY A 15 -8.44 -1.34 0.78
N SER A 16 -7.87 -2.14 -0.12
CA SER A 16 -8.65 -3.09 -0.92
C SER A 16 -9.26 -4.16 -0.01
N LYS A 17 -10.55 -4.43 -0.18
CA LYS A 17 -11.25 -5.51 0.54
C LYS A 17 -10.58 -6.87 0.30
N VAL A 18 -10.09 -7.09 -0.92
CA VAL A 18 -9.38 -8.33 -1.28
C VAL A 18 -8.06 -8.45 -0.51
N TYR A 19 -7.26 -7.39 -0.45
CA TYR A 19 -6.02 -7.40 0.33
C TYR A 19 -6.29 -7.58 1.83
N TYR A 20 -7.36 -6.99 2.36
CA TYR A 20 -7.78 -7.27 3.75
C TYR A 20 -8.02 -8.76 3.98
N VAL A 21 -8.81 -9.42 3.14
CA VAL A 21 -9.12 -10.85 3.28
C VAL A 21 -7.87 -11.71 3.15
N ILE A 22 -7.07 -11.48 2.10
CA ILE A 22 -5.84 -12.25 1.85
C ILE A 22 -4.86 -12.11 3.03
N LEU A 23 -4.60 -10.88 3.49
CA LEU A 23 -3.67 -10.65 4.60
C LEU A 23 -4.20 -11.21 5.91
N LEU A 24 -5.51 -11.14 6.15
CA LEU A 24 -6.11 -11.71 7.36
C LEU A 24 -6.03 -13.24 7.35
N ILE A 25 -6.30 -13.90 6.22
CA ILE A 25 -6.07 -15.34 6.05
C ILE A 25 -4.59 -15.68 6.26
N PHE A 26 -3.68 -14.92 5.66
CA PHE A 26 -2.24 -15.15 5.79
C PHE A 26 -1.77 -15.05 7.24
N TYR A 27 -2.11 -13.97 7.96
CA TYR A 27 -1.66 -13.77 9.33
C TYR A 27 -2.41 -14.64 10.33
N VAL A 28 -3.73 -14.60 10.34
CA VAL A 28 -4.53 -15.36 11.34
C VAL A 28 -4.45 -16.85 11.05
N GLY A 29 -4.58 -17.25 9.79
CA GLY A 29 -4.40 -18.64 9.37
C GLY A 29 -2.97 -19.13 9.57
N GLY A 30 -1.97 -18.31 9.28
CA GLY A 30 -0.56 -18.63 9.53
C GLY A 30 -0.26 -18.81 11.02
N ILE A 31 -0.72 -17.89 11.88
CA ILE A 31 -0.56 -17.98 13.33
C ILE A 31 -1.28 -19.22 13.89
N ALA A 32 -2.54 -19.45 13.51
CA ALA A 32 -3.30 -20.61 13.93
C ALA A 32 -2.65 -21.92 13.46
N GLY A 33 -2.21 -21.97 12.20
CA GLY A 33 -1.53 -23.13 11.61
C GLY A 33 -0.20 -23.43 12.30
N MET A 34 0.65 -22.42 12.55
CA MET A 34 1.91 -22.63 13.26
C MET A 34 1.69 -23.01 14.74
N SER A 35 0.66 -22.46 15.38
CA SER A 35 0.28 -22.87 16.74
C SER A 35 -0.17 -24.34 16.79
N TRP A 36 -0.93 -24.79 15.77
CA TRP A 36 -1.27 -26.20 15.60
C TRP A 36 -0.01 -27.04 15.42
N VAL A 37 0.87 -26.69 14.49
CA VAL A 37 2.10 -27.45 14.22
C VAL A 37 2.96 -27.60 15.48
N LEU A 38 3.08 -26.54 16.29
CA LEU A 38 3.76 -26.61 17.58
C LEU A 38 3.07 -27.58 18.54
N LYS A 39 1.74 -27.52 18.65
CA LYS A 39 0.97 -28.42 19.50
C LYS A 39 1.22 -29.89 19.12
N GLU A 40 1.11 -30.22 17.84
CA GLU A 40 1.34 -31.59 17.35
C GLU A 40 2.79 -32.04 17.55
N GLY A 41 3.74 -31.14 17.30
CA GLY A 41 5.16 -31.41 17.53
C GLY A 41 5.46 -31.73 19.00
N LEU A 42 4.80 -31.08 19.95
CA LEU A 42 4.96 -31.34 21.39
C LEU A 42 4.26 -32.62 21.86
N THR A 43 3.23 -33.09 21.15
CA THR A 43 2.45 -34.28 21.54
C THR A 43 2.90 -35.58 20.88
N PHE A 44 3.54 -35.52 19.71
CA PHE A 44 3.99 -36.70 18.97
C PHE A 44 5.41 -37.15 19.36
N SER A 45 5.59 -38.42 19.71
CA SER A 45 6.90 -39.03 19.94
C SER A 45 7.50 -39.61 18.64
N SER A 46 7.85 -38.77 17.67
CA SER A 46 8.51 -39.22 16.43
C SER A 46 9.68 -38.31 16.04
N ALA A 47 10.59 -38.76 15.17
CA ALA A 47 11.67 -37.92 14.65
C ALA A 47 11.16 -36.65 13.91
N PHE A 48 9.92 -36.68 13.42
CA PHE A 48 9.29 -35.52 12.79
C PHE A 48 8.90 -34.44 13.82
N SER A 49 8.71 -34.78 15.10
CA SER A 49 8.36 -33.83 16.16
C SER A 49 9.32 -32.64 16.23
N LEU A 50 10.63 -32.91 16.14
CA LEU A 50 11.68 -31.87 16.17
C LEU A 50 11.56 -30.91 14.99
N MET A 51 11.23 -31.41 13.80
CA MET A 51 11.05 -30.57 12.61
C MET A 51 9.84 -29.66 12.75
N TRP A 52 8.74 -30.18 13.31
CA TRP A 52 7.51 -29.44 13.53
C TRP A 52 7.71 -28.36 14.61
N ILE A 53 8.37 -28.71 15.72
CA ILE A 53 8.74 -27.77 16.77
C ILE A 53 9.66 -26.68 16.22
N ALA A 54 10.71 -27.04 15.48
CA ALA A 54 11.66 -26.07 14.92
C ALA A 54 10.95 -25.10 13.96
N GLY A 55 10.13 -25.61 13.03
CA GLY A 55 9.35 -24.78 12.12
C GLY A 55 8.41 -23.83 12.85
N GLY A 56 7.67 -24.34 13.83
CA GLY A 56 6.76 -23.53 14.63
C GLY A 56 7.44 -22.47 15.48
N VAL A 57 8.54 -22.80 16.17
CA VAL A 57 9.28 -21.86 17.04
C VAL A 57 9.93 -20.75 16.21
N ILE A 58 10.36 -21.03 14.98
CA ILE A 58 10.97 -20.01 14.11
C ILE A 58 9.89 -19.16 13.44
N LEU A 59 8.87 -19.78 12.83
CA LEU A 59 7.91 -19.07 11.99
C LEU A 59 6.82 -18.34 12.79
N LEU A 60 6.39 -18.88 13.94
CA LEU A 60 5.31 -18.28 14.71
C LEU A 60 5.68 -16.87 15.23
N PRO A 61 6.85 -16.63 15.85
CA PRO A 61 7.24 -15.28 16.27
C PRO A 61 7.35 -14.30 15.10
N ILE A 62 7.82 -14.76 13.94
CA ILE A 62 7.90 -13.93 12.72
C ILE A 62 6.50 -13.52 12.26
N LEU A 63 5.55 -14.47 12.18
CA LEU A 63 4.18 -14.17 11.79
C LEU A 63 3.48 -13.25 12.78
N ILE A 64 3.67 -13.45 14.08
CA ILE A 64 3.15 -12.56 15.13
C ILE A 64 3.74 -11.16 14.99
N TYR A 65 5.06 -11.04 14.81
CA TYR A 65 5.73 -9.76 14.61
C TYR A 65 5.15 -9.00 13.41
N LEU A 66 5.00 -9.67 12.26
CA LEU A 66 4.43 -9.05 11.06
C LEU A 66 2.96 -8.67 11.26
N PHE A 67 2.20 -9.50 11.96
CA PHE A 67 0.80 -9.23 12.26
C PHE A 67 0.65 -7.99 13.16
N ILE A 68 1.49 -7.83 14.18
CA ILE A 68 1.47 -6.66 15.09
C ILE A 68 1.57 -5.36 14.29
N TRP A 69 2.49 -5.31 13.32
CA TRP A 69 2.66 -4.14 12.48
C TRP A 69 1.47 -3.90 11.55
N PHE A 70 0.78 -4.96 11.13
CA PHE A 70 -0.41 -4.89 10.27
C PHE A 70 -1.68 -4.44 11.01
N ILE A 71 -1.80 -4.68 12.32
CA ILE A 71 -3.00 -4.35 13.14
C ILE A 71 -3.56 -2.94 12.89
N PRO A 72 -2.76 -1.86 12.83
CA PRO A 72 -3.32 -0.52 12.64
C PRO A 72 -4.02 -0.34 11.28
N GLY A 73 -3.71 -1.20 10.30
CA GLY A 73 -4.42 -1.29 9.03
C GLY A 73 -5.83 -1.88 9.16
N LEU A 74 -6.07 -2.74 10.14
CA LEU A 74 -7.37 -3.40 10.39
C LEU A 74 -8.43 -2.49 11.03
N LEU A 75 -8.04 -1.27 11.45
CA LEU A 75 -8.97 -0.33 12.06
C LEU A 75 -10.16 -0.04 11.11
N PRO A 76 -11.41 -0.30 11.55
CA PRO A 76 -12.58 -0.09 10.71
C PRO A 76 -12.63 1.34 10.17
N GLY A 77 -12.86 1.46 8.86
CA GLY A 77 -12.99 2.75 8.23
C GLY A 77 -11.68 3.51 7.98
N LYS A 78 -10.52 2.94 8.32
CA LYS A 78 -9.19 3.53 8.07
C LYS A 78 -9.03 4.01 6.63
N THR A 79 -8.68 5.28 6.48
CA THR A 79 -8.22 5.87 5.22
C THR A 79 -6.71 5.70 5.12
N ILE A 80 -6.25 5.15 4.00
CA ILE A 80 -4.83 4.88 3.72
C ILE A 80 -4.18 6.10 3.09
N VAL A 81 -4.84 6.69 2.10
CA VAL A 81 -4.43 7.95 1.46
C VAL A 81 -5.64 8.86 1.38
N SER A 82 -5.46 10.13 1.71
CA SER A 82 -6.49 11.16 1.55
C SER A 82 -5.91 12.26 0.67
N LEU A 83 -6.68 12.72 -0.31
CA LEU A 83 -6.27 13.80 -1.21
C LEU A 83 -7.46 14.71 -1.53
N VAL A 84 -7.16 15.94 -1.91
CA VAL A 84 -8.13 16.92 -2.41
C VAL A 84 -7.81 17.19 -3.87
N LYS A 85 -8.78 16.99 -4.76
CA LYS A 85 -8.61 17.18 -6.22
C LYS A 85 -8.63 18.66 -6.59
N GLY A 86 -8.12 18.98 -7.78
CA GLY A 86 -8.18 20.33 -8.36
C GLY A 86 -6.80 20.99 -8.52
N PRO A 87 -6.74 22.20 -9.12
CA PRO A 87 -5.48 22.92 -9.38
C PRO A 87 -4.67 23.21 -8.11
N ASN A 88 -5.34 23.47 -6.99
CA ASN A 88 -4.73 23.65 -5.67
C ASN A 88 -4.80 22.37 -4.82
N GLY A 89 -4.90 21.22 -5.49
CA GLY A 89 -5.02 19.93 -4.87
C GLY A 89 -3.76 19.50 -4.13
N TYR A 90 -3.96 18.62 -3.15
CA TYR A 90 -2.88 18.16 -2.28
C TYR A 90 -3.16 16.77 -1.72
N ILE A 91 -2.08 16.05 -1.38
CA ILE A 91 -2.15 14.82 -0.60
C ILE A 91 -2.06 15.17 0.89
N LYS A 92 -3.00 14.66 1.69
CA LYS A 92 -2.97 14.75 3.15
C LYS A 92 -2.05 13.67 3.71
N THR A 93 -1.05 14.10 4.48
CA THR A 93 -0.16 13.21 5.21
C THR A 93 -0.16 13.58 6.69
N LYS A 94 0.35 12.70 7.56
CA LYS A 94 0.47 13.03 8.99
C LYS A 94 1.40 14.21 9.26
N ALA A 95 2.40 14.42 8.40
CA ALA A 95 3.39 15.48 8.53
C ALA A 95 2.97 16.80 7.83
N GLY A 96 1.80 16.83 7.19
CA GLY A 96 1.28 18.00 6.51
C GLY A 96 0.63 17.71 5.17
N ASN A 97 0.14 18.76 4.53
CA ASN A 97 -0.45 18.72 3.20
C ASN A 97 0.63 18.93 2.14
N VAL A 98 0.67 18.05 1.14
CA VAL A 98 1.65 18.12 0.05
C VAL A 98 0.95 18.54 -1.24
N PRO A 99 1.13 19.78 -1.72
CA PRO A 99 0.55 20.24 -2.99
C PRO A 99 1.00 19.37 -4.16
N PHE A 100 0.10 19.08 -5.10
CA PHE A 100 0.44 18.25 -6.27
C PHE A 100 1.58 18.83 -7.11
N SER A 101 1.64 20.16 -7.24
CA SER A 101 2.71 20.88 -7.94
C SER A 101 4.07 20.79 -7.24
N ALA A 102 4.10 20.44 -5.95
CA ALA A 102 5.35 20.27 -5.21
C ALA A 102 5.91 18.83 -5.31
N ILE A 103 5.11 17.88 -5.77
CA ILE A 103 5.46 16.46 -5.82
C ILE A 103 6.41 16.20 -6.99
N LYS A 104 7.62 15.75 -6.67
CA LYS A 104 8.62 15.30 -7.63
C LYS A 104 8.40 13.84 -8.03
N ASP A 105 8.18 12.97 -7.05
CA ASP A 105 7.98 11.53 -7.24
C ASP A 105 7.09 10.97 -6.12
N ALA A 106 6.41 9.87 -6.42
CA ALA A 106 5.64 9.10 -5.45
C ALA A 106 5.82 7.61 -5.72
N GLU A 107 6.06 6.83 -4.67
CA GLU A 107 6.26 5.39 -4.79
C GLU A 107 5.86 4.63 -3.55
N LEU A 108 5.58 3.35 -3.74
CA LEU A 108 5.44 2.43 -2.64
C LEU A 108 6.81 1.86 -2.31
N ARG A 109 7.24 1.99 -1.05
CA ARG A 109 8.50 1.44 -0.57
C ARG A 109 8.25 0.50 0.59
N ARG A 110 8.87 -0.69 0.56
CA ARG A 110 8.86 -1.62 1.68
C ARG A 110 9.71 -1.05 2.82
N ASN A 111 9.16 -0.96 4.01
CA ASN A 111 9.94 -0.69 5.21
C ASN A 111 10.76 -1.93 5.58
N GLY A 112 12.08 -1.85 5.58
CA GLY A 112 12.95 -3.00 5.83
C GLY A 112 12.83 -3.63 7.23
N PHE A 113 12.33 -2.89 8.21
CA PHE A 113 12.17 -3.37 9.58
C PHE A 113 10.80 -3.99 9.82
N THR A 114 9.72 -3.28 9.44
CA THR A 114 8.34 -3.73 9.69
C THR A 114 7.76 -4.58 8.56
N LEU A 115 8.44 -4.60 7.40
CA LEU A 115 7.97 -5.19 6.15
C LEU A 115 6.60 -4.66 5.69
N ILE A 116 6.21 -3.48 6.14
CA ILE A 116 5.02 -2.79 5.66
C ILE A 116 5.38 -1.88 4.51
N ASN A 117 4.54 -1.90 3.48
CA ASN A 117 4.58 -0.94 2.40
C ASN A 117 4.19 0.47 2.90
N VAL A 118 4.96 1.46 2.46
CA VAL A 118 4.81 2.87 2.82
C VAL A 118 4.79 3.67 1.53
N LEU A 119 3.76 4.50 1.35
CA LEU A 119 3.75 5.49 0.28
C LEU A 119 4.72 6.60 0.65
N VAL A 120 5.78 6.75 -0.14
CA VAL A 120 6.78 7.80 -0.02
C VAL A 120 6.51 8.84 -1.10
N ILE A 121 6.26 10.07 -0.68
CA ILE A 121 6.08 11.22 -1.57
C ILE A 121 7.31 12.10 -1.41
N THR A 122 8.04 12.29 -2.49
CA THR A 122 9.23 13.14 -2.52
C THR A 122 8.89 14.44 -3.22
N THR A 123 9.18 15.57 -2.58
CA THR A 123 8.95 16.90 -3.14
C THR A 123 10.21 17.48 -3.79
N HIS A 124 10.04 18.54 -4.60
CA HIS A 124 11.16 19.21 -5.27
C HIS A 124 12.21 19.78 -4.29
N ASP A 125 11.80 20.16 -3.07
CA ASP A 125 12.68 20.60 -1.99
C ASP A 125 13.36 19.44 -1.22
N ARG A 126 13.29 18.21 -1.76
CA ARG A 126 13.86 16.97 -1.20
C ARG A 126 13.24 16.51 0.12
N LYS A 127 12.12 17.09 0.56
CA LYS A 127 11.36 16.54 1.71
C LYS A 127 10.68 15.23 1.31
N GLN A 128 10.58 14.32 2.28
CA GLN A 128 9.88 13.05 2.11
C GLN A 128 8.72 12.96 3.09
N TYR A 129 7.54 12.71 2.56
CA TYR A 129 6.35 12.44 3.34
C TYR A 129 6.01 10.96 3.24
N ARG A 130 5.66 10.34 4.37
CA ARG A 130 5.48 8.90 4.48
C ARG A 130 4.12 8.56 5.05
N ASN A 131 3.34 7.79 4.31
CA ASN A 131 2.06 7.26 4.75
C ASN A 131 2.10 5.73 4.71
N SER A 132 2.03 5.09 5.88
CA SER A 132 1.95 3.63 5.99
C SER A 132 0.70 3.11 5.26
N THR A 133 0.89 2.15 4.36
CA THR A 133 -0.20 1.54 3.61
C THR A 133 -0.64 0.20 4.14
N TYR A 134 0.11 -0.35 5.11
CA TYR A 134 -0.19 -1.62 5.78
C TYR A 134 -0.36 -2.78 4.80
N ASN A 135 0.30 -2.72 3.63
CA ASN A 135 0.16 -3.69 2.54
C ASN A 135 -1.27 -3.78 1.94
N LEU A 136 -2.14 -2.81 2.22
CA LEU A 136 -3.55 -2.81 1.80
C LEU A 136 -3.80 -2.16 0.42
N ILE A 137 -2.76 -1.55 -0.15
CA ILE A 137 -2.72 -1.08 -1.54
C ILE A 137 -1.40 -1.54 -2.16
N GLY A 138 -1.45 -1.93 -3.43
CA GLY A 138 -0.28 -2.34 -4.20
C GLY A 138 0.29 -1.22 -5.07
N ASP A 139 1.44 -1.48 -5.70
CA ASP A 139 2.11 -0.54 -6.60
C ASP A 139 1.20 -0.05 -7.73
N ASN A 140 0.48 -0.96 -8.37
CA ASN A 140 -0.46 -0.63 -9.45
C ASN A 140 -1.60 0.29 -9.00
N ASP A 141 -2.12 0.07 -7.79
CA ASP A 141 -3.15 0.93 -7.20
C ASP A 141 -2.58 2.35 -6.93
N VAL A 142 -1.33 2.44 -6.44
CA VAL A 142 -0.63 3.72 -6.26
C VAL A 142 -0.38 4.41 -7.60
N SER A 143 0.10 3.70 -8.61
CA SER A 143 0.35 4.25 -9.95
C SER A 143 -0.92 4.84 -10.55
N ILE A 144 -2.05 4.11 -10.49
CA ILE A 144 -3.34 4.63 -10.97
C ILE A 144 -3.77 5.87 -10.18
N MET A 145 -3.59 5.88 -8.86
CA MET A 145 -3.95 7.02 -8.01
C MET A 145 -3.14 8.28 -8.38
N ILE A 146 -1.82 8.14 -8.49
CA ILE A 146 -0.93 9.24 -8.82
C ILE A 146 -1.21 9.75 -10.23
N ASP A 147 -1.33 8.84 -11.20
CA ASP A 147 -1.60 9.16 -12.59
C ASP A 147 -2.95 9.87 -12.79
N LYS A 148 -3.99 9.43 -12.06
CA LYS A 148 -5.33 9.99 -12.19
C LYS A 148 -5.51 11.34 -11.50
N TYR A 149 -4.94 11.52 -10.31
CA TYR A 149 -5.27 12.66 -9.45
C TYR A 149 -4.14 13.67 -9.27
N VAL A 150 -2.89 13.23 -9.37
CA VAL A 150 -1.72 14.07 -9.08
C VAL A 150 -1.04 14.51 -10.38
N TYR A 151 -0.79 13.57 -11.29
CA TYR A 151 -0.10 13.81 -12.56
C TYR A 151 -0.63 15.04 -13.32
N PRO A 152 -1.96 15.29 -13.46
CA PRO A 152 -2.45 16.45 -14.20
C PRO A 152 -1.90 17.80 -13.70
N TYR A 153 -1.59 17.88 -12.39
CA TYR A 153 -1.19 19.10 -11.68
C TYR A 153 0.30 19.12 -11.30
N MET A 154 1.07 18.10 -11.70
CA MET A 154 2.52 18.08 -11.54
C MET A 154 3.20 19.09 -12.46
N THR A 155 4.44 19.46 -12.12
CA THR A 155 5.31 20.25 -13.01
C THR A 155 5.63 19.46 -14.29
N PRO A 156 5.96 20.14 -15.41
CA PRO A 156 6.36 19.45 -16.65
C PRO A 156 7.53 18.48 -16.46
N GLU A 157 8.53 18.85 -15.64
CA GLU A 157 9.65 17.98 -15.30
C GLU A 157 9.19 16.71 -14.57
N SER A 158 8.33 16.85 -13.57
CA SER A 158 7.78 15.71 -12.83
C SER A 158 6.88 14.82 -13.68
N LYS A 159 6.11 15.40 -14.61
CA LYS A 159 5.33 14.63 -15.58
C LYS A 159 6.24 13.78 -16.46
N ALA A 160 7.29 14.37 -17.03
CA ALA A 160 8.27 13.64 -17.83
C ALA A 160 8.95 12.53 -17.03
N ALA A 161 9.34 12.79 -15.78
CA ALA A 161 9.92 11.77 -14.91
C ALA A 161 8.93 10.64 -14.61
N TRP A 162 7.66 10.97 -14.31
CA TRP A 162 6.60 9.99 -14.07
C TRP A 162 6.35 9.10 -15.28
N ASP A 163 6.35 9.68 -16.48
CA ASP A 163 6.12 8.96 -17.73
C ASP A 163 7.21 7.92 -18.04
N THR A 164 8.43 8.09 -17.53
CA THR A 164 9.48 7.06 -17.64
C THR A 164 9.28 5.87 -16.69
N LYS A 165 8.48 6.05 -15.63
CA LYS A 165 8.27 5.06 -14.56
C LYS A 165 6.97 4.28 -14.74
N VAL A 166 5.91 4.95 -15.18
CA VAL A 166 4.57 4.36 -15.26
C VAL A 166 4.42 3.53 -16.53
N ASN A 167 3.95 2.28 -16.38
CA ASN A 167 3.62 1.43 -17.52
C ASN A 167 2.11 1.46 -17.77
N LEU A 168 1.64 2.39 -18.60
CA LEU A 168 0.22 2.56 -18.91
C LEU A 168 -0.40 1.32 -19.57
N ASN A 169 0.35 0.59 -20.40
CA ASN A 169 -0.12 -0.64 -21.03
C ASN A 169 -0.41 -1.72 -19.99
N HIS A 170 0.51 -1.90 -19.03
CA HIS A 170 0.29 -2.83 -17.91
C HIS A 170 -0.94 -2.43 -17.07
N LEU A 171 -1.09 -1.13 -16.76
CA LEU A 171 -2.26 -0.63 -16.02
C LEU A 171 -3.57 -0.86 -16.79
N PHE A 172 -3.55 -0.78 -18.12
CA PHE A 172 -4.69 -1.10 -18.96
C PHE A 172 -5.02 -2.61 -18.93
N GLU A 173 -4.01 -3.48 -18.99
CA GLU A 173 -4.23 -4.94 -18.94
C GLU A 173 -4.86 -5.40 -17.62
N ILE A 174 -4.35 -4.93 -16.49
CA ILE A 174 -4.76 -5.40 -15.16
C ILE A 174 -6.02 -4.71 -14.62
N ALA A 175 -6.27 -3.46 -15.02
CA ALA A 175 -7.30 -2.62 -14.41
C ALA A 175 -8.15 -1.85 -15.42
N ARG A 176 -7.90 -2.03 -16.74
CA ARG A 176 -8.54 -1.26 -17.82
C ARG A 176 -8.39 0.25 -17.64
N TYR A 177 -7.36 0.68 -16.92
CA TYR A 177 -7.06 2.08 -16.72
C TYR A 177 -6.51 2.69 -18.00
N LYS A 178 -7.07 3.83 -18.40
CA LYS A 178 -6.52 4.71 -19.43
C LYS A 178 -6.35 6.08 -18.80
N ARG A 179 -5.21 6.71 -19.07
CA ARG A 179 -5.00 8.11 -18.72
C ARG A 179 -5.95 8.96 -19.56
N ASP A 180 -6.65 9.90 -18.93
CA ASP A 180 -7.44 10.87 -19.65
C ASP A 180 -6.47 11.84 -20.34
N ASP A 181 -6.27 11.69 -21.66
CA ASP A 181 -5.49 12.64 -22.44
C ASP A 181 -6.22 13.99 -22.47
N GLN A 182 -5.68 14.96 -21.72
CA GLN A 182 -6.24 16.31 -21.66
C GLN A 182 -6.12 17.10 -22.98
N SER A 183 -5.65 16.48 -24.08
CA SER A 183 -5.62 17.13 -25.40
C SER A 183 -7.00 17.31 -26.05
N SER A 184 -8.08 16.88 -25.40
CA SER A 184 -9.46 17.02 -25.88
C SER A 184 -10.28 18.06 -25.11
N ARG A 185 -9.65 18.85 -24.23
CA ARG A 185 -10.30 19.93 -23.46
C ARG A 185 -9.50 21.24 -23.46
N MET A 186 -8.97 21.64 -24.60
CA MET A 186 -8.62 23.03 -24.92
C MET A 186 -9.13 23.38 -26.31
#